data_AF-A0A2M8EP62-F1
#
_entry.id   AF-A0A2M8EP62-F1
#
_cell.length_a   1.000
_cell.length_b   1.000
_cell.length_c   1.000
_cell.angle_alpha   90.00
_cell.angle_beta   90.00
_cell.angle_gamma   90.00
#
_symmetry.space_group_name_H-M   'P 1'
#
loop_
_entity.id
_entity.type
_entity.pdbx_description
1 polymer ?
#
loop_
_entity_poly.entity_id
_entity_poly.type
_entity_poly.pdbx_seq_one_letter_code
_entity_poly.pdbx_strand_id
1 'polypeptide(L)'
;MEANMSNQFTSFDPRPVGREANEAIIAAAGGGATLLGVEVTIPVLAARCGLGNMDHHGQGDTAQTPSATEQALASSLVLPPDGTTLVTVRADTDSVSAMAVLANLADDRPVDDELVEAIGRFDRLGPATGRPRDEVVAIGRIAQDFKRTLDERVAWVQAVLAGEGDEEEIRSLAAARDDFNAARQASEVSLHADGRIAAVVSTHRFATQLGYEAASVLVCFNPEMAVDFRDPSKGTYRKYTLCRYDSHVPVDLTAAMVELNELDSAVTEGNRWGGRGDIGGSTQGIGSGLELEQVLEVVAKHLG
;
A
#
# COMPACT_ATOMS: atom_id res chain seq x y z
N MET A 1 1.41 -36.74 -15.61
CA MET A 1 0.38 -35.83 -15.07
C MET A 1 0.88 -35.46 -13.69
N GLU A 2 1.83 -34.54 -13.66
CA GLU A 2 2.35 -33.99 -12.40
C GLU A 2 1.25 -33.13 -11.81
N ALA A 3 1.09 -33.17 -10.49
CA ALA A 3 0.05 -32.40 -9.82
C ALA A 3 0.35 -30.91 -9.99
N ASN A 4 -0.63 -30.12 -10.45
CA ASN A 4 -0.51 -28.66 -10.42
C ASN A 4 -0.22 -28.23 -8.98
N MET A 5 0.79 -27.38 -8.80
CA MET A 5 1.17 -26.85 -7.51
C MET A 5 0.08 -25.89 -7.02
N SER A 6 -0.75 -26.34 -6.07
CA SER A 6 -1.79 -25.47 -5.49
C SER A 6 -1.23 -24.70 -4.29
N ASN A 7 -0.65 -23.53 -4.55
CA ASN A 7 -0.46 -22.54 -3.49
C ASN A 7 -1.82 -22.09 -2.95
N GLN A 8 -1.86 -21.73 -1.66
CA GLN A 8 -3.04 -21.11 -1.05
C GLN A 8 -2.75 -19.62 -0.81
N PHE A 9 -3.67 -18.74 -1.18
CA PHE A 9 -3.51 -17.30 -0.95
C PHE A 9 -4.42 -16.85 0.21
N THR A 10 -3.86 -16.11 1.17
CA THR A 10 -4.65 -15.57 2.28
C THR A 10 -4.11 -14.22 2.75
N SER A 11 -4.83 -13.60 3.68
CA SER A 11 -4.40 -12.33 4.28
C SER A 11 -4.52 -12.37 5.80
N PHE A 12 -3.51 -11.83 6.46
CA PHE A 12 -3.61 -11.48 7.87
C PHE A 12 -4.49 -10.25 8.04
N ASP A 13 -5.31 -10.24 9.09
CA ASP A 13 -5.97 -9.03 9.56
C ASP A 13 -5.06 -8.33 10.59
N PRO A 14 -4.49 -7.15 10.25
CA PRO A 14 -3.56 -6.45 11.13
C PRO A 14 -4.21 -5.84 12.37
N ARG A 15 -5.54 -5.82 12.46
CA ARG A 15 -6.26 -5.19 13.56
C ARG A 15 -6.31 -6.12 14.77
N PRO A 16 -6.51 -5.58 16.00
CA PRO A 16 -6.64 -6.41 17.19
C PRO A 16 -7.72 -7.50 17.09
N VAL A 17 -8.83 -7.21 16.40
CA VAL A 17 -9.93 -8.15 16.16
C VAL A 17 -9.54 -9.34 15.28
N GLY A 18 -8.48 -9.20 14.48
CA GLY A 18 -7.96 -10.20 13.56
C GLY A 18 -7.14 -11.31 14.22
N ARG A 19 -6.81 -11.17 15.51
CA ARG A 19 -5.86 -12.06 16.19
C ARG A 19 -6.23 -13.55 16.11
N GLU A 20 -7.49 -13.88 16.36
CA GLU A 20 -7.96 -15.28 16.34
C GLU A 20 -7.89 -15.87 14.93
N ALA A 21 -8.31 -15.10 13.91
CA ALA A 21 -8.23 -15.52 12.52
C ALA A 21 -6.77 -15.73 12.07
N ASN A 22 -5.86 -14.84 12.46
CA ASN A 22 -4.44 -14.96 12.13
C ASN A 22 -3.82 -16.21 12.76
N GLU A 23 -4.15 -16.52 14.02
CA GLU A 23 -3.65 -17.75 14.67
C GLU A 23 -4.22 -19.01 14.00
N ALA A 24 -5.45 -18.98 13.51
CA ALA A 24 -6.02 -20.10 12.74
C ALA A 24 -5.24 -20.34 11.42
N ILE A 25 -4.88 -19.27 10.70
CA ILE A 25 -4.04 -19.35 9.50
C ILE A 25 -2.68 -19.99 9.84
N ILE A 26 -2.02 -19.50 10.89
CA ILE A 26 -0.70 -19.99 11.30
C ILE A 26 -0.77 -21.46 11.74
N ALA A 27 -1.82 -21.84 12.48
CA ALA A 27 -2.02 -23.22 12.90
C ALA A 27 -2.26 -24.16 11.72
N ALA A 28 -3.08 -23.75 10.74
CA ALA A 28 -3.34 -24.53 9.53
C ALA A 28 -2.05 -24.77 8.72
N ALA A 29 -1.12 -23.81 8.74
CA ALA A 29 0.18 -23.92 8.08
C ALA A 29 1.28 -24.52 8.95
N GLY A 30 0.93 -25.50 9.80
CA GLY A 30 1.89 -26.24 10.62
C GLY A 30 2.63 -25.38 11.65
N GLY A 31 1.95 -24.38 12.22
CA GLY A 31 2.56 -23.41 13.13
C GLY A 31 3.45 -22.37 12.43
N GLY A 32 3.31 -22.23 11.12
CA GLY A 32 4.08 -21.29 10.28
C GLY A 32 5.12 -21.96 9.39
N ALA A 33 5.35 -23.27 9.53
CA ALA A 33 6.36 -23.99 8.75
C ALA A 33 6.14 -23.94 7.23
N THR A 34 4.89 -23.80 6.78
CA THR A 34 4.51 -23.69 5.36
C THR A 34 3.95 -22.31 5.01
N LEU A 35 4.26 -21.27 5.79
CA LEU A 35 3.90 -19.88 5.51
C LEU A 35 5.08 -19.14 4.88
N LEU A 36 4.85 -18.56 3.71
CA LEU A 36 5.69 -17.52 3.12
C LEU A 36 4.96 -16.19 3.19
N GLY A 37 5.59 -15.21 3.86
CA GLY A 37 5.11 -13.85 3.90
C GLY A 37 5.39 -13.11 2.60
N VAL A 38 4.41 -12.32 2.15
CA VAL A 38 4.50 -11.41 1.01
C VAL A 38 3.98 -10.05 1.49
N GLU A 39 4.87 -9.07 1.67
CA GLU A 39 4.54 -7.76 2.23
C GLU A 39 3.88 -7.86 3.62
N VAL A 40 4.38 -8.76 4.48
CA VAL A 40 3.95 -8.82 5.88
C VAL A 40 4.69 -7.76 6.69
N THR A 41 4.27 -6.51 6.57
CA THR A 41 4.95 -5.35 7.19
C THR A 41 4.81 -5.28 8.72
N ILE A 42 4.21 -6.28 9.37
CA ILE A 42 4.02 -6.32 10.83
C ILE A 42 5.04 -7.30 11.39
N PRO A 43 6.09 -6.83 12.12
CA PRO A 43 7.21 -7.68 12.52
C PRO A 43 6.80 -8.96 13.28
N VAL A 44 5.81 -8.87 14.16
CA VAL A 44 5.33 -10.03 14.94
C VAL A 44 4.62 -11.06 14.08
N LEU A 45 4.01 -10.68 12.96
CA LEU A 45 3.39 -11.60 12.01
C LEU A 45 4.41 -12.12 10.99
N ALA A 46 5.33 -11.26 10.52
CA ALA A 46 6.42 -11.65 9.63
C ALA A 46 7.28 -12.75 10.25
N ALA A 47 7.61 -12.62 11.54
CA ALA A 47 8.36 -13.62 12.29
C ALA A 47 7.66 -14.98 12.43
N ARG A 48 6.36 -15.08 12.09
CA ARG A 48 5.59 -16.33 12.09
C ARG A 48 5.57 -17.02 10.72
N CYS A 49 6.15 -16.40 9.69
CA CYS A 49 6.27 -16.98 8.35
C CYS A 49 7.56 -17.80 8.27
N GLY A 50 7.46 -19.12 8.44
CA GLY A 50 8.60 -20.02 8.57
C GLY A 50 9.44 -20.21 7.30
N LEU A 51 8.88 -19.87 6.14
CA LEU A 51 9.60 -19.84 4.84
C LEU A 51 10.22 -18.48 4.54
N GLY A 52 10.09 -17.50 5.46
CA GLY A 52 10.57 -16.13 5.29
C GLY A 52 9.45 -15.14 4.94
N ASN A 53 9.85 -13.93 4.60
CA ASN A 53 8.97 -12.83 4.22
C ASN A 53 9.64 -12.02 3.11
N MET A 54 9.00 -11.93 1.95
CA MET A 54 9.40 -11.01 0.87
C MET A 54 8.79 -9.64 1.17
N ASP A 55 9.63 -8.65 1.45
CA ASP A 55 9.24 -7.31 1.90
C ASP A 55 10.42 -6.36 1.64
N HIS A 56 10.12 -5.09 1.44
CA HIS A 56 11.10 -4.01 1.20
C HIS A 56 10.87 -2.77 2.08
N HIS A 57 10.04 -2.91 3.11
CA HIS A 57 9.71 -1.89 4.11
C HIS A 57 10.41 -2.12 5.47
N GLY A 58 11.37 -3.04 5.52
CA GLY A 58 12.13 -3.40 6.72
C GLY A 58 13.18 -2.37 7.14
N GLN A 59 13.77 -2.62 8.31
CA GLN A 59 14.85 -1.78 8.83
C GLN A 59 16.13 -1.99 7.99
N GLY A 60 16.62 -0.93 7.36
CA GLY A 60 17.84 -0.96 6.55
C GLY A 60 17.59 -1.14 5.05
N ASP A 61 16.33 -1.31 4.64
CA ASP A 61 15.97 -1.25 3.23
C ASP A 61 16.23 0.14 2.65
N THR A 62 16.31 0.24 1.33
CA THR A 62 16.52 1.49 0.59
C THR A 62 15.51 1.58 -0.56
N ALA A 63 15.39 2.71 -1.24
CA ALA A 63 14.62 2.81 -2.49
C ALA A 63 15.13 1.85 -3.59
N GLN A 64 16.32 1.27 -3.41
CA GLN A 64 16.91 0.25 -4.29
C GLN A 64 16.68 -1.18 -3.80
N THR A 65 16.15 -1.40 -2.59
CA THR A 65 15.75 -2.74 -2.14
C THR A 65 14.62 -3.23 -3.06
N PRO A 66 14.76 -4.41 -3.70
CA PRO A 66 13.74 -4.93 -4.60
C PRO A 66 12.38 -5.11 -3.92
N SER A 67 11.29 -4.80 -4.62
CA SER A 67 9.91 -5.02 -4.13
C SER A 67 9.62 -6.53 -3.99
N ALA A 68 8.53 -6.93 -3.33
CA ALA A 68 8.19 -8.35 -3.22
C ALA A 68 8.00 -9.02 -4.59
N THR A 69 7.46 -8.29 -5.58
CA THR A 69 7.32 -8.78 -6.98
C THR A 69 8.67 -9.04 -7.62
N GLU A 70 9.64 -8.13 -7.45
CA GLU A 70 11.01 -8.32 -7.96
C GLU A 70 11.73 -9.46 -7.21
N GLN A 71 11.52 -9.59 -5.90
CA GLN A 71 12.06 -10.69 -5.09
C GLN A 71 11.50 -12.05 -5.55
N ALA A 72 10.23 -12.12 -5.95
CA ALA A 72 9.58 -13.33 -6.43
C ALA A 72 10.17 -13.85 -7.77
N LEU A 73 10.75 -12.96 -8.59
CA LEU A 73 11.41 -13.32 -9.85
C LEU A 73 12.93 -13.53 -9.71
N ALA A 74 13.50 -13.23 -8.54
CA ALA A 74 14.95 -13.28 -8.36
C ALA A 74 15.52 -14.68 -8.66
N SER A 75 16.55 -14.76 -9.50
CA SER A 75 17.21 -16.03 -9.88
C SER A 75 17.75 -16.85 -8.70
N SER A 76 17.99 -16.22 -7.54
CA SER A 76 18.42 -16.87 -6.30
C SER A 76 17.26 -17.45 -5.48
N LEU A 77 16.01 -17.20 -5.86
CA LEU A 77 14.85 -17.67 -5.13
C LEU A 77 14.73 -19.19 -5.26
N VAL A 78 14.57 -19.84 -4.12
CA VAL A 78 14.10 -21.23 -4.05
C VAL A 78 12.59 -21.18 -3.99
N LEU A 79 11.92 -21.76 -4.98
CA LEU A 79 10.45 -21.81 -4.97
C LEU A 79 9.94 -22.48 -3.69
N PRO A 80 8.87 -21.92 -3.08
CA PRO A 80 8.30 -22.52 -1.89
C PRO A 80 7.75 -23.93 -2.21
N PRO A 81 7.77 -24.87 -1.24
CA PRO A 81 7.24 -26.22 -1.45
C PRO A 81 5.74 -26.23 -1.79
N ASP A 82 5.27 -27.28 -2.46
CA ASP A 82 3.85 -27.53 -2.73
C ASP A 82 2.99 -27.39 -1.46
N GLY A 83 1.82 -26.77 -1.63
CA GLY A 83 0.88 -26.54 -0.53
C GLY A 83 1.30 -25.42 0.42
N THR A 84 2.30 -24.61 0.04
CA THR A 84 2.63 -23.38 0.77
C THR A 84 1.45 -22.43 0.77
N THR A 85 1.24 -21.80 1.93
CA THR A 85 0.31 -20.68 2.08
C THR A 85 1.09 -19.37 1.91
N LEU A 86 0.77 -18.61 0.86
CA LEU A 86 1.27 -17.25 0.67
C LEU A 86 0.35 -16.28 1.42
N VAL A 87 0.93 -15.49 2.31
CA VAL A 87 0.16 -14.58 3.17
C VAL A 87 0.65 -13.14 3.03
N THR A 88 -0.28 -12.20 2.96
CA THR A 88 0.01 -10.76 3.01
C THR A 88 -0.79 -10.06 4.12
N VAL A 89 -0.36 -8.89 4.58
CA VAL A 89 -1.18 -8.02 5.43
C VAL A 89 -2.09 -7.12 4.60
N ARG A 90 -1.69 -6.79 3.36
CA ARG A 90 -2.44 -5.92 2.47
C ARG A 90 -2.26 -6.42 1.03
N ALA A 91 -3.34 -6.91 0.44
CA ALA A 91 -3.37 -7.18 -0.99
C ALA A 91 -3.34 -5.86 -1.78
N ASP A 92 -2.19 -5.57 -2.36
CA ASP A 92 -1.89 -4.45 -3.24
C ASP A 92 -1.18 -4.95 -4.51
N THR A 93 -0.80 -4.03 -5.40
CA THR A 93 -0.19 -4.37 -6.68
C THR A 93 1.04 -5.26 -6.51
N ASP A 94 1.92 -4.94 -5.56
CA ASP A 94 3.18 -5.65 -5.36
C ASP A 94 2.96 -7.03 -4.74
N SER A 95 2.19 -7.12 -3.65
CA SER A 95 1.93 -8.42 -3.02
C SER A 95 1.14 -9.39 -3.90
N VAL A 96 0.12 -8.92 -4.62
CA VAL A 96 -0.67 -9.77 -5.53
C VAL A 96 0.17 -10.21 -6.73
N SER A 97 1.02 -9.34 -7.26
CA SER A 97 1.90 -9.68 -8.38
C SER A 97 2.99 -10.66 -7.96
N ALA A 98 3.60 -10.50 -6.78
CA ALA A 98 4.54 -11.46 -6.22
C ALA A 98 3.90 -12.85 -6.06
N MET A 99 2.67 -12.92 -5.54
CA MET A 99 1.92 -14.19 -5.44
C MET A 99 1.67 -14.81 -6.82
N ALA A 100 1.33 -14.00 -7.83
CA ALA A 100 1.11 -14.46 -9.19
C ALA A 100 2.39 -14.95 -9.87
N VAL A 101 3.53 -14.27 -9.66
CA VAL A 101 4.85 -14.72 -10.13
C VAL A 101 5.17 -16.09 -9.54
N LEU A 102 5.09 -16.25 -8.22
CA LEU A 102 5.35 -17.53 -7.57
C LEU A 102 4.44 -18.65 -8.08
N ALA A 103 3.16 -18.36 -8.29
CA ALA A 103 2.20 -19.33 -8.81
C ALA A 103 2.49 -19.71 -10.27
N ASN A 104 2.84 -18.75 -11.13
CA ASN A 104 3.26 -19.06 -12.50
C ASN A 104 4.55 -19.89 -12.54
N LEU A 105 5.57 -19.52 -11.75
CA LEU A 105 6.82 -20.26 -11.67
C LEU A 105 6.59 -21.69 -11.16
N ALA A 106 5.69 -21.87 -10.19
CA ALA A 106 5.32 -23.19 -9.67
C ALA A 106 4.58 -24.06 -10.71
N ASP A 107 3.80 -23.45 -11.59
CA ASP A 107 3.07 -24.14 -12.66
C ASP A 107 3.87 -24.24 -13.99
N ASP A 108 5.16 -23.89 -13.99
CA ASP A 108 6.02 -23.80 -15.20
C ASP A 108 5.38 -22.92 -16.31
N ARG A 109 4.66 -21.87 -15.90
CA ARG A 109 4.06 -20.87 -16.78
C ARG A 109 5.02 -19.72 -17.02
N PRO A 110 5.01 -19.11 -18.22
CA PRO A 110 5.84 -17.95 -18.50
C PRO A 110 5.47 -16.77 -17.60
N VAL A 111 6.48 -15.93 -17.34
CA VAL A 111 6.35 -14.67 -16.61
C VAL A 111 7.00 -13.57 -17.48
N ASP A 112 6.30 -12.46 -17.68
CA ASP A 112 6.83 -11.26 -18.33
C ASP A 112 7.74 -10.51 -17.35
N ASP A 113 9.05 -10.78 -17.44
CA ASP A 113 10.09 -10.15 -16.62
C ASP A 113 10.05 -8.61 -16.70
N GLU A 114 9.82 -8.04 -17.90
CA GLU A 114 9.78 -6.58 -18.07
C GLU A 114 8.56 -5.96 -17.37
N LEU A 115 7.43 -6.68 -17.33
CA LEU A 115 6.25 -6.24 -16.60
C LEU A 115 6.46 -6.36 -15.07
N VAL A 116 7.10 -7.42 -14.60
CA VAL A 116 7.51 -7.58 -13.19
C VAL A 116 8.40 -6.41 -12.75
N GLU A 117 9.44 -6.09 -13.53
CA GLU A 117 10.32 -4.95 -13.25
C GLU A 117 9.55 -3.62 -13.26
N ALA A 118 8.60 -3.44 -14.18
CA ALA A 118 7.78 -2.23 -14.23
C ALA A 118 6.86 -2.08 -12.99
N ILE A 119 6.31 -3.18 -12.49
CA ILE A 119 5.50 -3.22 -11.26
C ILE A 119 6.38 -2.83 -10.07
N GLY A 120 7.49 -3.53 -9.86
CA GLY A 120 8.35 -3.29 -8.70
C GLY A 120 9.00 -1.91 -8.72
N ARG A 121 9.38 -1.40 -9.89
CA ARG A 121 9.85 -0.01 -10.03
C ARG A 121 8.78 1.00 -9.63
N PHE A 122 7.55 0.81 -10.07
CA PHE A 122 6.47 1.75 -9.76
C PHE A 122 6.09 1.68 -8.28
N ASP A 123 6.19 0.51 -7.67
CA ASP A 123 5.99 0.34 -6.23
C ASP A 123 7.09 1.07 -5.42
N ARG A 124 8.36 0.84 -5.75
CA ARG A 124 9.52 1.44 -5.06
C ARG A 124 9.66 2.95 -5.24
N LEU A 125 9.37 3.47 -6.43
CA LEU A 125 9.72 4.84 -6.82
C LEU A 125 8.51 5.69 -7.24
N GLY A 126 7.38 5.06 -7.51
CA GLY A 126 6.10 5.76 -7.63
C GLY A 126 5.93 6.56 -8.91
N PRO A 127 4.97 7.51 -8.91
CA PRO A 127 4.62 8.27 -10.10
C PRO A 127 5.75 9.19 -10.60
N ALA A 128 6.76 9.48 -9.77
CA ALA A 128 7.95 10.22 -10.18
C ALA A 128 8.73 9.53 -11.32
N THR A 129 8.54 8.22 -11.50
CA THR A 129 9.15 7.47 -12.61
C THR A 129 8.44 7.64 -13.95
N GLY A 130 7.34 8.39 -13.98
CA GLY A 130 6.55 8.65 -15.17
C GLY A 130 5.25 7.85 -15.23
N ARG A 131 4.68 7.75 -16.42
CA ARG A 131 3.42 7.04 -16.63
C ARG A 131 3.67 5.52 -16.56
N PRO A 132 2.96 4.78 -15.68
CA PRO A 132 3.00 3.32 -15.69
C PRO A 132 2.38 2.75 -16.98
N ARG A 133 2.84 1.56 -17.38
CA ARG A 133 2.21 0.72 -18.41
C ARG A 133 0.73 0.49 -18.07
N ASP A 134 -0.11 0.31 -19.08
CA ASP A 134 -1.55 0.13 -18.88
C ASP A 134 -1.85 -1.16 -18.09
N GLU A 135 -1.03 -2.20 -18.30
CA GLU A 135 -1.02 -3.46 -17.55
C GLU A 135 -0.78 -3.23 -16.06
N VAL A 136 0.22 -2.41 -15.68
CA VAL A 136 0.52 -2.07 -14.28
C VAL A 136 -0.68 -1.38 -13.63
N VAL A 137 -1.33 -0.46 -14.35
CA VAL A 137 -2.53 0.23 -13.87
C VAL A 137 -3.70 -0.76 -13.68
N ALA A 138 -3.89 -1.66 -14.64
CA ALA A 138 -4.95 -2.66 -14.59
C ALA A 138 -4.74 -3.66 -13.44
N ILE A 139 -3.52 -4.16 -13.27
CA ILE A 139 -3.12 -5.03 -12.15
C ILE A 139 -3.40 -4.31 -10.82
N GLY A 140 -3.00 -3.06 -10.66
CA GLY A 140 -3.25 -2.32 -9.41
C GLY A 140 -4.75 -2.16 -9.10
N ARG A 141 -5.60 -2.02 -10.12
CA ARG A 141 -7.06 -1.98 -9.94
C ARG A 141 -7.64 -3.32 -9.55
N ILE A 142 -7.17 -4.40 -10.17
CA ILE A 142 -7.60 -5.76 -9.83
C ILE A 142 -7.15 -6.12 -8.42
N ALA A 143 -5.90 -5.83 -8.05
CA ALA A 143 -5.38 -6.07 -6.72
C ALA A 143 -6.23 -5.39 -5.62
N GLN A 144 -6.77 -4.20 -5.91
CA GLN A 144 -7.62 -3.42 -5.00
C GLN A 144 -9.13 -3.69 -5.16
N ASP A 145 -9.56 -4.61 -6.03
CA ASP A 145 -10.97 -4.92 -6.23
C ASP A 145 -11.50 -5.86 -5.13
N PHE A 146 -11.97 -5.28 -4.03
CA PHE A 146 -12.53 -6.00 -2.89
C PHE A 146 -13.77 -6.85 -3.20
N LYS A 147 -14.35 -6.75 -4.40
CA LYS A 147 -15.44 -7.62 -4.85
C LYS A 147 -14.94 -8.98 -5.34
N ARG A 148 -13.67 -9.06 -5.75
CA ARG A 148 -12.99 -10.31 -6.15
C ARG A 148 -12.31 -10.93 -4.94
N THR A 149 -12.29 -12.26 -4.85
CA THR A 149 -11.48 -12.97 -3.84
C THR A 149 -9.99 -12.77 -4.12
N LEU A 150 -9.12 -13.07 -3.15
CA LEU A 150 -7.68 -12.97 -3.39
C LEU A 150 -7.24 -13.94 -4.48
N ASP A 151 -7.77 -15.18 -4.50
CA ASP A 151 -7.49 -16.16 -5.54
C ASP A 151 -7.88 -15.65 -6.94
N GLU A 152 -9.05 -15.01 -7.08
CA GLU A 152 -9.50 -14.44 -8.36
C GLU A 152 -8.59 -13.31 -8.84
N ARG A 153 -8.08 -12.49 -7.92
CA ARG A 153 -7.13 -11.42 -8.25
C ARG A 153 -5.79 -11.99 -8.68
N VAL A 154 -5.24 -12.95 -7.93
CA VAL A 154 -3.97 -13.60 -8.26
C VAL A 154 -4.08 -14.32 -9.60
N ALA A 155 -5.13 -15.11 -9.83
CA ALA A 155 -5.34 -15.82 -11.09
C ALA A 155 -5.45 -14.88 -12.31
N TRP A 156 -6.08 -13.73 -12.15
CA TRP A 156 -6.13 -12.72 -13.21
C TRP A 156 -4.74 -12.14 -13.49
N VAL A 157 -3.97 -11.79 -12.45
CA VAL A 157 -2.60 -11.27 -12.62
C VAL A 157 -1.67 -12.34 -13.20
N GLN A 158 -1.84 -13.62 -12.85
CA GLN A 158 -1.11 -14.74 -13.48
C GLN A 158 -1.32 -14.78 -14.99
N ALA A 159 -2.57 -14.63 -15.45
CA ALA A 159 -2.87 -14.60 -16.88
C ALA A 159 -2.22 -13.40 -17.57
N VAL A 160 -2.28 -12.21 -16.97
CA VAL A 160 -1.61 -11.01 -17.53
C VAL A 160 -0.10 -11.21 -17.63
N LEU A 161 0.54 -11.67 -16.55
CA LEU A 161 1.99 -11.92 -16.51
C LEU A 161 2.41 -13.02 -17.49
N ALA A 162 1.53 -13.98 -17.82
CA ALA A 162 1.79 -15.03 -18.81
C ALA A 162 1.55 -14.56 -20.26
N GLY A 163 1.12 -13.32 -20.49
CA GLY A 163 0.74 -12.82 -21.82
C GLY A 163 -0.63 -13.32 -22.31
N GLU A 164 -1.45 -13.85 -21.40
CA GLU A 164 -2.78 -14.41 -21.66
C GLU A 164 -3.91 -13.47 -21.22
N GLY A 165 -3.58 -12.26 -20.75
CA GLY A 165 -4.54 -11.26 -20.30
C GLY A 165 -5.43 -10.72 -21.43
N ASP A 166 -6.69 -10.41 -21.12
CA ASP A 166 -7.62 -9.78 -22.05
C ASP A 166 -7.21 -8.31 -22.29
N GLU A 167 -6.71 -8.00 -23.48
CA GLU A 167 -6.29 -6.65 -23.86
C GLU A 167 -7.42 -5.61 -23.76
N GLU A 168 -8.68 -5.98 -24.02
CA GLU A 168 -9.82 -5.06 -23.92
C GLU A 168 -10.14 -4.76 -22.46
N GLU A 169 -10.12 -5.79 -21.59
CA GLU A 169 -10.29 -5.60 -20.14
C GLU A 169 -9.16 -4.74 -19.57
N ILE A 170 -7.90 -5.03 -19.91
CA ILE A 170 -6.73 -4.25 -19.49
C ILE A 170 -6.89 -2.79 -19.93
N ARG A 171 -7.23 -2.54 -21.19
CA ARG A 171 -7.42 -1.18 -21.70
C ARG A 171 -8.57 -0.48 -21.01
N SER A 172 -9.68 -1.16 -20.76
CA SER A 172 -10.84 -0.61 -20.05
C SER A 172 -10.50 -0.23 -18.60
N LEU A 173 -9.81 -1.12 -17.89
CA LEU A 173 -9.31 -0.88 -16.54
C LEU A 173 -8.33 0.30 -16.53
N ALA A 174 -7.36 0.34 -17.45
CA ALA A 174 -6.40 1.44 -17.54
C ALA A 174 -7.05 2.78 -17.96
N ALA A 175 -8.10 2.72 -18.80
CA ALA A 175 -8.79 3.89 -19.34
C ALA A 175 -9.72 4.59 -18.35
N ALA A 176 -10.16 3.92 -17.28
CA ALA A 176 -10.99 4.53 -16.24
C ALA A 176 -10.19 5.51 -15.33
N ARG A 177 -9.39 6.37 -15.95
CA ARG A 177 -8.63 7.53 -15.46
C ARG A 177 -9.51 8.75 -15.20
N ASP A 178 -10.77 8.72 -15.61
CA ASP A 178 -11.70 9.84 -15.40
C ASP A 178 -11.77 10.26 -13.94
N ASP A 179 -11.69 9.29 -13.02
CA ASP A 179 -11.72 9.53 -11.58
C ASP A 179 -10.45 10.26 -11.07
N PHE A 180 -9.28 10.02 -11.67
CA PHE A 180 -8.05 10.72 -11.29
C PHE A 180 -7.98 12.14 -11.87
N ASN A 181 -8.47 12.33 -13.11
CA ASN A 181 -8.58 13.66 -13.69
C ASN A 181 -9.66 14.50 -12.98
N ALA A 182 -10.78 13.89 -12.59
CA ALA A 182 -11.78 14.51 -11.73
C ALA A 182 -11.15 14.94 -10.39
N ALA A 183 -10.33 14.07 -9.78
CA ALA A 183 -9.58 14.42 -8.58
C ALA A 183 -8.66 15.63 -8.80
N ARG A 184 -7.89 15.70 -9.89
CA ARG A 184 -7.06 16.87 -10.22
C ARG A 184 -7.87 18.16 -10.34
N GLN A 185 -9.06 18.10 -10.92
CA GLN A 185 -9.93 19.28 -11.08
C GLN A 185 -10.60 19.69 -9.77
N ALA A 186 -10.88 18.74 -8.89
CA ALA A 186 -11.59 18.94 -7.62
C ALA A 186 -10.66 19.16 -6.41
N SER A 187 -9.35 19.13 -6.60
CA SER A 187 -8.36 19.24 -5.53
C SER A 187 -7.45 20.45 -5.73
N GLU A 188 -7.01 21.05 -4.63
CA GLU A 188 -5.97 22.06 -4.64
C GLU A 188 -4.64 21.44 -4.22
N VAL A 189 -3.59 21.67 -4.99
CA VAL A 189 -2.22 21.27 -4.67
C VAL A 189 -1.34 22.52 -4.59
N SER A 190 -0.70 22.73 -3.45
CA SER A 190 0.26 23.83 -3.25
C SER A 190 1.59 23.30 -2.70
N LEU A 191 2.68 23.97 -3.06
CA LEU A 191 4.03 23.61 -2.65
C LEU A 191 4.53 24.51 -1.52
N HIS A 192 5.16 23.91 -0.52
CA HIS A 192 5.66 24.55 0.69
C HIS A 192 7.09 24.10 1.00
N ALA A 193 7.78 24.83 1.89
CA ALA A 193 9.16 24.54 2.30
C ALA A 193 10.12 24.34 1.12
N ASP A 194 10.12 25.31 0.20
CA ASP A 194 10.89 25.30 -1.06
C ASP A 194 10.57 24.11 -1.97
N GLY A 195 9.30 23.68 -1.99
CA GLY A 195 8.83 22.56 -2.83
C GLY A 195 9.05 21.18 -2.21
N ARG A 196 9.55 21.09 -0.97
CA ARG A 196 9.77 19.82 -0.29
C ARG A 196 8.49 19.21 0.29
N ILE A 197 7.46 20.02 0.51
CA ILE A 197 6.15 19.58 0.99
C ILE A 197 5.08 19.94 -0.04
N ALA A 198 4.22 18.98 -0.40
CA ALA A 198 2.99 19.24 -1.12
C ALA A 198 1.80 19.22 -0.14
N ALA A 199 1.09 20.33 -0.05
CA ALA A 199 -0.19 20.41 0.64
C ALA A 199 -1.30 20.10 -0.37
N VAL A 200 -2.18 19.17 -0.01
CA VAL A 200 -3.32 18.77 -0.87
C VAL A 200 -4.61 18.98 -0.12
N VAL A 201 -5.45 19.90 -0.58
CA VAL A 201 -6.81 20.07 -0.05
C VAL A 201 -7.78 19.35 -0.97
N SER A 202 -8.41 18.28 -0.46
CA SER A 202 -9.27 17.41 -1.29
C SER A 202 -10.20 16.53 -0.46
N THR A 203 -11.40 16.31 -0.96
CA THR A 203 -12.31 15.25 -0.49
C THR A 203 -12.13 13.94 -1.25
N HIS A 204 -11.27 13.92 -2.27
CA HIS A 204 -11.10 12.79 -3.17
C HIS A 204 -10.16 11.72 -2.61
N ARG A 205 -10.46 10.46 -2.91
CA ARG A 205 -9.62 9.30 -2.50
C ARG A 205 -8.20 9.30 -3.09
N PHE A 206 -7.93 10.15 -4.07
CA PHE A 206 -6.65 10.25 -4.77
C PHE A 206 -5.75 11.38 -4.23
N ALA A 207 -6.12 12.04 -3.13
CA ALA A 207 -5.38 13.18 -2.59
C ALA A 207 -3.88 12.91 -2.39
N THR A 208 -3.52 11.76 -1.82
CA THR A 208 -2.11 11.38 -1.62
C THR A 208 -1.39 11.17 -2.94
N GLN A 209 -2.01 10.47 -3.89
CA GLN A 209 -1.43 10.24 -5.21
C GLN A 209 -1.22 11.55 -5.97
N LEU A 210 -2.14 12.51 -5.88
CA LEU A 210 -1.99 13.86 -6.44
C LEU A 210 -0.80 14.59 -5.82
N GLY A 211 -0.67 14.54 -4.49
CA GLY A 211 0.44 15.17 -3.79
C GLY A 211 1.80 14.61 -4.21
N TYR A 212 1.90 13.29 -4.38
CA TYR A 212 3.13 12.61 -4.79
C TYR A 212 3.56 12.93 -6.24
N GLU A 213 2.70 13.52 -7.07
CA GLU A 213 3.14 14.09 -8.34
C GLU A 213 4.01 15.35 -8.15
N ALA A 214 3.95 15.98 -6.98
CA ALA A 214 4.55 17.28 -6.72
C ALA A 214 5.69 17.26 -5.67
N ALA A 215 5.60 16.43 -4.63
CA ALA A 215 6.64 16.31 -3.59
C ALA A 215 6.65 14.95 -2.89
N SER A 216 7.78 14.60 -2.27
CA SER A 216 7.94 13.34 -1.52
C SER A 216 7.40 13.39 -0.08
N VAL A 217 7.06 14.58 0.44
CA VAL A 217 6.40 14.77 1.74
C VAL A 217 5.07 15.46 1.51
N LEU A 218 4.00 14.93 2.09
CA LEU A 218 2.64 15.39 1.89
C LEU A 218 1.96 15.82 3.19
N VAL A 219 1.16 16.88 3.09
CA VAL A 219 0.11 17.21 4.06
C VAL A 219 -1.22 17.23 3.32
N CYS A 220 -1.98 16.14 3.40
CA CYS A 220 -3.32 16.05 2.82
C CYS A 220 -4.35 16.53 3.84
N PHE A 221 -5.22 17.45 3.43
CA PHE A 221 -6.33 17.95 4.23
C PHE A 221 -7.66 17.60 3.54
N ASN A 222 -8.47 16.77 4.19
CA ASN A 222 -9.85 16.52 3.80
C ASN A 222 -10.78 17.34 4.70
N PRO A 223 -11.46 18.38 4.16
CA PRO A 223 -12.35 19.23 4.95
C PRO A 223 -13.63 18.52 5.40
N GLU A 224 -14.03 17.44 4.71
CA GLU A 224 -15.33 16.78 4.86
C GLU A 224 -15.20 15.24 4.93
N MET A 225 -14.23 14.74 5.68
CA MET A 225 -14.04 13.30 5.84
C MET A 225 -15.27 12.68 6.54
N ALA A 226 -15.91 11.69 5.92
CA ALA A 226 -17.06 11.03 6.50
C ALA A 226 -16.68 10.34 7.84
N VAL A 227 -17.51 10.53 8.87
CA VAL A 227 -17.38 9.79 10.14
C VAL A 227 -17.61 8.30 9.91
N ASP A 228 -18.58 7.97 9.05
CA ASP A 228 -18.86 6.61 8.61
C ASP A 228 -19.16 6.64 7.11
N PHE A 229 -18.30 6.02 6.30
CA PHE A 229 -18.47 5.98 4.85
C PHE A 229 -19.71 5.22 4.39
N ARG A 230 -20.33 4.41 5.27
CA ARG A 230 -21.57 3.68 5.00
C ARG A 230 -22.81 4.45 5.41
N ASP A 231 -22.67 5.47 6.25
CA ASP A 231 -23.78 6.25 6.79
C ASP A 231 -23.44 7.75 6.83
N PRO A 232 -23.72 8.47 5.73
CA PRO A 232 -23.47 9.91 5.62
C PRO A 232 -24.20 10.75 6.68
N SER A 233 -25.26 10.22 7.30
CA SER A 233 -26.03 10.94 8.32
C SER A 233 -25.24 11.16 9.62
N LYS A 234 -24.15 10.41 9.82
CA LYS A 234 -23.23 10.57 10.95
C LYS A 234 -22.29 11.78 10.82
N GLY A 235 -22.38 12.52 9.71
CA GLY A 235 -21.66 13.76 9.50
C GLY A 235 -20.22 13.58 9.00
N THR A 236 -19.50 14.69 8.97
CA THR A 236 -18.13 14.78 8.47
C THR A 236 -17.22 15.48 9.48
N TYR A 237 -15.91 15.34 9.32
CA TYR A 237 -14.91 16.01 10.15
C TYR A 237 -13.67 16.40 9.35
N ARG A 238 -12.91 17.39 9.86
CA ARG A 238 -11.63 17.85 9.30
C ARG A 238 -10.54 16.81 9.55
N LYS A 239 -10.00 16.20 8.50
CA LYS A 239 -8.94 15.18 8.60
C LYS A 239 -7.66 15.66 7.95
N TYR A 240 -6.55 15.59 8.69
CA TYR A 240 -5.22 15.67 8.09
C TYR A 240 -4.60 14.29 7.98
N THR A 241 -3.84 14.08 6.91
CA THR A 241 -2.97 12.92 6.70
C THR A 241 -1.59 13.43 6.32
N LEU A 242 -0.58 13.02 7.07
CA LEU A 242 0.82 13.29 6.79
C LEU A 242 1.40 12.05 6.13
N CYS A 243 2.08 12.23 5.01
CA CYS A 243 2.73 11.11 4.34
C CYS A 243 4.16 11.48 3.95
N ARG A 244 5.04 10.49 3.95
CA ARG A 244 6.27 10.53 3.17
C ARG A 244 6.25 9.36 2.19
N TYR A 245 6.86 9.57 1.04
CA TYR A 245 6.82 8.61 -0.06
C TYR A 245 7.39 7.24 0.36
N ASP A 246 8.54 7.25 1.02
CA ASP A 246 9.17 6.06 1.60
C ASP A 246 9.96 6.42 2.88
N SER A 247 10.61 5.42 3.49
CA SER A 247 11.42 5.58 4.70
C SER A 247 12.75 6.33 4.49
N HIS A 248 13.14 6.62 3.24
CA HIS A 248 14.39 7.29 2.85
C HIS A 248 14.21 8.79 2.64
N VAL A 249 12.97 9.24 2.47
CA VAL A 249 12.66 10.67 2.49
C VAL A 249 13.06 11.25 3.85
N PRO A 250 13.98 12.23 3.91
CA PRO A 250 14.52 12.73 5.16
C PRO A 250 13.50 13.63 5.87
N VAL A 251 12.57 13.01 6.60
CA VAL A 251 11.56 13.68 7.42
C VAL A 251 11.20 12.79 8.62
N ASP A 252 11.14 13.40 9.81
CA ASP A 252 10.69 12.72 11.03
C ASP A 252 9.20 13.00 11.30
N LEU A 253 8.32 12.25 10.62
CA LEU A 253 6.87 12.37 10.83
C LEU A 253 6.44 11.92 12.23
N THR A 254 7.23 11.08 12.90
CA THR A 254 6.90 10.63 14.26
C THR A 254 7.11 11.77 15.24
N ALA A 255 8.24 12.48 15.15
CA ALA A 255 8.48 13.70 15.92
C ALA A 255 7.45 14.79 15.59
N ALA A 256 7.11 14.98 14.31
CA ALA A 256 6.07 15.93 13.91
C ALA A 256 4.70 15.60 14.56
N MET A 257 4.29 14.32 14.58
CA MET A 257 3.04 13.90 15.22
C MET A 257 3.08 14.08 16.75
N VAL A 258 4.23 13.94 17.40
CA VAL A 258 4.38 14.25 18.84
C VAL A 258 4.12 15.73 19.09
N GLU A 259 4.74 16.63 18.32
CA GLU A 259 4.51 18.08 18.44
C GLU A 259 3.05 18.45 18.12
N LEU A 260 2.44 17.85 17.08
CA LEU A 260 1.02 18.06 16.76
C LEU A 260 0.10 17.59 17.88
N ASN A 261 0.45 16.53 18.60
CA ASN A 261 -0.31 16.06 19.76
C ASN A 261 -0.28 17.04 20.95
N GLU A 262 0.77 17.86 21.06
CA GLU A 262 0.88 18.89 22.09
C GLU A 262 0.12 20.17 21.70
N LEU A 263 0.06 20.48 20.40
CA LEU A 263 -0.56 21.70 19.88
C LEU A 263 -2.06 21.57 19.61
N ASP A 264 -2.53 20.41 19.18
CA ASP A 264 -3.92 20.23 18.76
C ASP A 264 -4.87 20.10 19.95
N SER A 265 -5.72 21.10 20.14
CA SER A 265 -6.69 21.16 21.23
C SER A 265 -7.78 20.07 21.16
N ALA A 266 -7.95 19.40 20.01
CA ALA A 266 -8.88 18.29 19.85
C ALA A 266 -8.32 16.95 20.37
N VAL A 267 -7.04 16.89 20.73
CA VAL A 267 -6.38 15.67 21.20
C VAL A 267 -6.90 15.26 22.57
N THR A 268 -7.19 13.96 22.72
CA THR A 268 -7.60 13.35 23.99
C THR A 268 -6.75 12.10 24.27
N GLU A 269 -6.86 11.54 25.47
CA GLU A 269 -6.07 10.36 25.86
C GLU A 269 -6.24 9.19 24.87
N GLY A 270 -7.47 8.96 24.39
CA GLY A 270 -7.82 7.89 23.45
C GLY A 270 -7.90 8.28 21.98
N ASN A 271 -7.65 9.54 21.62
CA ASN A 271 -7.75 10.02 20.24
C ASN A 271 -6.69 11.09 19.97
N ARG A 272 -5.64 10.69 19.25
CA ARG A 272 -4.40 11.43 19.07
C ARG A 272 -4.01 11.42 17.59
N TRP A 273 -3.11 12.31 17.21
CA TRP A 273 -2.33 12.14 15.99
C TRP A 273 -1.51 10.86 16.09
N GLY A 274 -1.52 10.05 15.03
CA GLY A 274 -0.81 8.78 15.02
C GLY A 274 -0.89 8.06 13.70
N GLY A 275 -0.09 7.01 13.57
CA GLY A 275 0.02 6.19 12.37
C GLY A 275 1.35 5.44 12.34
N ARG A 276 1.74 5.02 11.15
CA ARG A 276 3.05 4.42 10.89
C ARG A 276 4.07 5.55 10.63
N GLY A 277 5.37 5.28 10.79
CA GLY A 277 6.40 6.31 10.67
C GLY A 277 6.48 7.00 9.29
N ASP A 278 5.88 6.38 8.27
CA ASP A 278 5.74 6.82 6.89
C ASP A 278 4.37 7.48 6.58
N ILE A 279 3.33 7.18 7.36
CA ILE A 279 1.99 7.75 7.20
C ILE A 279 1.27 7.92 8.54
N GLY A 280 0.89 9.16 8.83
CA GLY A 280 0.18 9.57 10.03
C GLY A 280 -1.13 10.28 9.72
N GLY A 281 -2.06 10.33 10.67
CA GLY A 281 -3.25 11.15 10.53
C GLY A 281 -3.66 11.81 11.84
N SER A 282 -4.45 12.86 11.72
CA SER A 282 -5.04 13.57 12.86
C SER A 282 -6.04 12.72 13.63
N THR A 283 -6.59 13.27 14.72
CA THR A 283 -7.70 12.68 15.46
C THR A 283 -8.84 12.20 14.53
N GLN A 284 -9.45 11.06 14.86
CA GLN A 284 -10.54 10.46 14.05
C GLN A 284 -11.91 10.83 14.61
N GLY A 285 -12.87 11.16 13.74
CA GLY A 285 -14.28 11.38 14.08
C GLY A 285 -14.61 12.71 14.77
N ILE A 286 -13.63 13.41 15.35
CA ILE A 286 -13.80 14.72 16.01
C ILE A 286 -13.18 15.88 15.22
N GLY A 287 -12.19 15.57 14.37
CA GLY A 287 -11.45 16.55 13.59
C GLY A 287 -10.35 17.26 14.39
N SER A 288 -9.31 17.71 13.67
CA SER A 288 -8.24 18.50 14.25
C SER A 288 -8.71 19.94 14.49
N GLY A 289 -8.26 20.55 15.58
CA GLY A 289 -8.43 21.97 15.87
C GLY A 289 -7.38 22.87 15.21
N LEU A 290 -6.42 22.29 14.48
CA LEU A 290 -5.34 23.02 13.83
C LEU A 290 -5.72 23.48 12.41
N GLU A 291 -5.21 24.65 12.05
CA GLU A 291 -5.24 25.13 10.67
C GLU A 291 -4.10 24.53 9.84
N LEU A 292 -4.30 24.50 8.51
CA LEU A 292 -3.37 23.83 7.59
C LEU A 292 -1.96 24.41 7.69
N GLU A 293 -1.85 25.73 7.82
CA GLU A 293 -0.58 26.44 7.98
C GLU A 293 0.18 25.98 9.23
N GLN A 294 -0.52 25.75 10.35
CA GLN A 294 0.10 25.27 11.58
C GLN A 294 0.65 23.84 11.41
N VAL A 295 -0.09 22.98 10.70
CA VAL A 295 0.35 21.61 10.40
C VAL A 295 1.58 21.66 9.49
N LEU A 296 1.56 22.49 8.46
CA LEU A 296 2.68 22.67 7.53
C LEU A 296 3.94 23.19 8.23
N GLU A 297 3.79 24.17 9.13
CA GLU A 297 4.89 24.71 9.94
C GLU A 297 5.54 23.62 10.80
N VAL A 298 4.74 22.78 11.47
CA VAL A 298 5.29 21.67 12.25
C VAL A 298 6.03 20.69 11.35
N VAL A 299 5.42 20.22 10.26
CA VAL A 299 6.07 19.26 9.35
C VAL A 299 7.36 19.83 8.77
N ALA A 300 7.40 21.11 8.42
CA ALA A 300 8.58 21.77 7.88
C ALA A 300 9.77 21.80 8.86
N LYS A 301 9.53 21.88 10.18
CA LYS A 301 10.59 21.82 11.20
C LYS A 301 11.29 20.46 11.28
N HIS A 302 10.60 19.40 10.87
CA HIS A 302 11.07 18.02 10.95
C HIS A 302 11.60 17.49 9.62
N LEU A 303 11.76 18.35 8.60
CA LEU A 303 12.51 18.03 7.39
C LEU A 303 14.02 17.96 7.71
N GLY A 304 14.71 16.97 7.13
CA GLY A 304 16.17 16.86 7.15
C GLY A 304 16.88 17.70 6.10
#